data_AF-A0A7I7ZM08-F1
#
_entry.id   AF-A0A7I7ZM08-F1
#
_cell.length_a   1.000
_cell.length_b   1.000
_cell.length_c   1.000
_cell.angle_alpha   90.00
_cell.angle_beta   90.00
_cell.angle_gamma   90.00
#
_symmetry.space_group_name_H-M   'P 1'
#
loop_
_entity.id
_entity.type
_entity.pdbx_description
1 polymer ?
#
loop_
_entity_poly.entity_id
_entity_poly.type
_entity_poly.pdbx_seq_one_letter_code
_entity_poly.pdbx_strand_id
1 'polypeptide(L)'
;MAVPSDPLKVDPIELRMTADRLDGHSSDFSTEHLKAHAAASQAALGLGLSAAALPEMLAAWEADGAHFGERFTTHAEGHRGAASAYERTDSVGAARITDTGL
;
A
#
# COMPACT_ATOMS: atom_id res chain seq x y z
N MET A 1 -16.93 -32.26 -5.22
CA MET A 1 -17.70 -31.16 -5.83
C MET A 1 -17.21 -29.87 -5.20
N ALA A 2 -16.53 -29.01 -5.97
CA ALA A 2 -16.20 -27.67 -5.52
C ALA A 2 -17.45 -26.80 -5.65
N VAL A 3 -17.82 -26.07 -4.61
CA VAL A 3 -18.93 -25.10 -4.67
C VAL A 3 -18.47 -23.96 -5.58
N PRO A 4 -19.24 -23.60 -6.63
CA PRO A 4 -18.90 -22.44 -7.44
C PRO A 4 -18.96 -21.21 -6.53
N SER A 5 -17.82 -20.55 -6.35
CA SER A 5 -17.76 -19.24 -5.72
C SER A 5 -18.50 -18.25 -6.61
N ASP A 6 -19.49 -17.55 -6.05
CA ASP A 6 -20.15 -16.44 -6.74
C ASP A 6 -19.09 -15.49 -7.31
N PRO A 7 -19.27 -14.97 -8.54
CA PRO A 7 -18.32 -14.06 -9.13
C PRO A 7 -18.18 -12.83 -8.23
N LEU A 8 -16.96 -12.58 -7.76
CA LEU A 8 -16.60 -11.39 -6.99
C LEU A 8 -16.97 -10.15 -7.81
N LYS A 9 -17.99 -9.42 -7.36
CA LYS A 9 -18.33 -8.11 -7.89
C LYS A 9 -17.33 -7.10 -7.34
N VAL A 10 -16.32 -6.77 -8.13
CA VAL A 10 -15.33 -5.76 -7.78
C VAL A 10 -15.70 -4.44 -8.43
N ASP A 11 -15.76 -3.39 -7.64
CA ASP A 11 -16.04 -2.03 -8.10
C ASP A 11 -14.71 -1.29 -8.36
N PRO A 12 -14.40 -0.91 -9.62
CA PRO A 12 -13.22 -0.13 -9.95
C PRO A 12 -13.11 1.20 -9.19
N ILE A 13 -14.25 1.82 -8.84
CA ILE A 13 -14.28 3.08 -8.08
C ILE A 13 -13.74 2.83 -6.67
N GLU A 14 -14.22 1.79 -5.99
CA GLU A 14 -13.74 1.43 -4.65
C GLU A 14 -12.26 1.03 -4.64
N LEU A 15 -11.77 0.39 -5.71
CA LEU A 15 -10.34 0.12 -5.86
C LEU A 15 -9.53 1.41 -5.97
N ARG A 16 -9.97 2.38 -6.78
CA ARG A 16 -9.30 3.68 -6.90
C ARG A 16 -9.32 4.46 -5.59
N MET A 17 -10.47 4.51 -4.92
CA MET A 17 -10.59 5.12 -3.58
C MET A 17 -9.70 4.44 -2.54
N THR A 18 -9.51 3.13 -2.64
CA THR A 18 -8.60 2.39 -1.76
C THR A 18 -7.14 2.70 -2.06
N ALA A 19 -6.76 2.84 -3.34
CA ALA A 19 -5.43 3.31 -3.72
C ALA A 19 -5.14 4.71 -3.17
N ASP A 20 -6.08 5.64 -3.27
CA ASP A 20 -5.89 7.02 -2.78
C ASP A 20 -5.78 7.05 -1.24
N ARG A 21 -6.55 6.21 -0.54
CA ARG A 21 -6.41 6.02 0.92
C ARG A 21 -5.04 5.47 1.31
N LEU A 22 -4.50 4.53 0.53
CA LEU A 22 -3.16 3.97 0.77
C LEU A 22 -2.06 5.01 0.58
N ASP A 23 -2.19 5.89 -0.43
CA ASP A 23 -1.25 7.00 -0.62
C ASP A 23 -1.31 7.99 0.55
N GLY A 24 -2.52 8.30 1.04
CA GLY A 24 -2.72 9.11 2.25
C GLY A 24 -2.02 8.48 3.47
N HIS A 25 -2.29 7.20 3.73
CA HIS A 25 -1.63 6.47 4.82
C HIS A 25 -0.11 6.40 4.67
N SER A 26 0.40 6.26 3.45
CA SER A 26 1.85 6.28 3.18
C SER A 26 2.48 7.61 3.56
N SER A 27 1.82 8.72 3.22
CA SER A 27 2.28 10.07 3.57
C SER A 27 2.28 10.30 5.07
N ASP A 28 1.19 9.92 5.75
CA ASP A 28 1.05 10.04 7.20
C ASP A 28 2.09 9.18 7.93
N PHE A 29 2.25 7.92 7.49
CA PHE A 29 3.25 7.01 8.03
C PHE A 29 4.66 7.58 7.89
N SER A 30 5.03 8.05 6.70
CA SER A 30 6.37 8.60 6.45
C SER A 30 6.65 9.82 7.32
N THR A 31 5.66 10.69 7.48
CA THR A 31 5.78 11.90 8.30
C THR A 31 5.97 11.56 9.77
N GLU A 32 5.12 10.70 10.35
CA GLU A 32 5.23 10.34 11.76
C GLU A 32 6.44 9.43 12.02
N HIS A 33 6.84 8.60 11.07
CA HIS A 33 8.08 7.81 11.15
C HIS A 33 9.31 8.71 11.25
N LEU A 34 9.48 9.67 10.34
CA LEU A 34 10.61 10.61 10.37
C LEU A 34 10.66 11.42 11.67
N LYS A 35 9.48 11.86 12.15
CA LYS A 35 9.36 12.60 13.42
C LYS A 35 9.75 11.74 14.62
N ALA A 36 9.28 10.50 14.67
CA ALA A 36 9.59 9.57 15.76
C ALA A 36 11.06 9.14 15.73
N HIS A 37 11.63 8.91 14.53
CA HIS A 37 13.04 8.63 14.33
C HIS A 37 13.92 9.79 14.81
N ALA A 38 13.60 11.02 14.40
CA ALA A 38 14.30 12.22 14.84
C ALA A 38 14.26 12.35 16.38
N ALA A 39 13.10 12.13 17.01
CA ALA A 39 12.99 12.15 18.46
C ALA A 39 13.84 11.06 19.14
N ALA A 40 13.85 9.84 18.60
CA ALA A 40 14.66 8.74 19.12
C ALA A 40 16.16 8.97 18.94
N SER A 41 16.58 9.59 17.83
CA SER A 41 17.99 9.95 17.58
C SER A 41 18.55 10.95 18.59
N GLN A 42 17.68 11.73 19.23
CA GLN A 42 18.02 12.73 20.23
C GLN A 42 17.96 12.18 21.66
N ALA A 43 17.63 10.90 21.85
CA ALA A 43 17.50 10.31 23.18
C ALA A 43 18.85 10.25 23.91
N ALA A 44 18.92 10.89 25.08
CA ALA A 44 20.08 10.83 25.96
C ALA A 44 20.03 9.56 26.84
N LEU A 45 20.53 8.44 26.32
CA LEU A 45 20.51 7.14 27.03
C LEU A 45 21.62 6.98 28.09
N GLY A 46 22.44 8.00 28.32
CA GLY A 46 23.58 7.94 29.23
C GLY A 46 24.73 7.08 28.69
N LEU A 47 25.52 6.49 29.59
CA LEU A 47 26.62 5.59 29.23
C LEU A 47 26.17 4.13 29.37
N GLY A 48 26.60 3.28 28.43
CA GLY A 48 26.40 1.82 28.52
C GLY A 48 26.00 1.18 27.19
N LEU A 49 25.70 -0.11 27.25
CA LEU A 49 25.39 -0.94 26.06
C LEU A 49 24.17 -0.43 25.29
N SER A 50 23.16 0.10 25.98
CA SER A 50 21.96 0.65 25.34
C SER A 50 22.28 1.89 24.48
N ALA A 51 23.17 2.76 24.95
CA ALA A 51 23.62 3.91 24.18
C ALA A 51 24.47 3.49 22.97
N ALA A 52 25.26 2.42 23.10
CA ALA A 52 26.06 1.87 22.01
C ALA A 52 25.22 1.17 20.93
N ALA A 53 24.09 0.56 21.30
CA ALA A 53 23.19 -0.14 20.37
C ALA A 53 22.24 0.80 19.61
N LEU A 54 22.00 2.01 20.12
CA LEU A 54 21.01 2.95 19.56
C LEU A 54 21.24 3.26 18.06
N PRO A 55 22.47 3.53 17.57
CA PRO A 55 22.66 3.84 16.15
C PRO A 55 22.27 2.69 15.22
N GLU A 56 22.57 1.43 15.59
CA GLU A 56 22.21 0.25 14.80
C GLU A 56 20.70 0.03 14.81
N MET A 57 20.05 0.19 15.96
CA MET A 57 18.58 0.12 16.06
C MET A 57 17.89 1.21 15.21
N LEU A 58 18.41 2.44 15.22
CA LEU A 58 17.88 3.53 14.40
C LEU A 58 18.08 3.28 12.91
N ALA A 59 19.21 2.69 12.51
CA ALA A 59 19.47 2.33 11.11
C ALA A 59 18.52 1.22 10.64
N ALA A 60 18.31 0.19 11.46
CA ALA A 60 17.33 -0.87 11.16
C ALA A 60 15.90 -0.30 11.07
N TRP A 61 15.53 0.58 11.99
CA TRP A 61 14.21 1.19 12.00
C TRP A 61 13.97 2.10 10.79
N GLU A 62 14.98 2.88 10.36
CA GLU A 62 14.91 3.68 9.12
C GLU A 62 14.68 2.77 7.90
N ALA A 63 15.39 1.64 7.82
CA ALA A 63 15.23 0.68 6.73
C ALA A 63 13.82 0.06 6.73
N ASP A 64 13.27 -0.28 7.90
CA ASP A 64 11.89 -0.74 8.03
C ASP A 64 10.90 0.34 7.58
N GLY A 65 11.14 1.60 7.93
CA GLY A 65 10.34 2.74 7.46
C GLY A 65 10.28 2.83 5.94
N ALA A 66 11.43 2.74 5.28
CA ALA A 66 11.51 2.72 3.82
C ALA A 66 10.78 1.51 3.22
N HIS A 67 10.94 0.33 3.82
CA HIS A 67 10.26 -0.90 3.38
C HIS A 67 8.73 -0.76 3.45
N PHE A 68 8.19 -0.25 4.55
CA PHE A 68 6.74 -0.05 4.67
C PHE A 68 6.21 1.00 3.69
N GLY A 69 6.96 2.08 3.44
CA GLY A 69 6.63 3.07 2.41
C GLY A 69 6.46 2.43 1.03
N GLU A 70 7.43 1.61 0.60
CA GLU A 70 7.37 0.88 -0.68
C GLU A 70 6.13 -0.04 -0.76
N ARG A 71 5.78 -0.70 0.36
CA ARG A 71 4.63 -1.59 0.43
C ARG A 71 3.31 -0.86 0.24
N PHE A 72 3.16 0.36 0.77
CA PHE A 72 1.97 1.18 0.51
C PHE A 72 1.84 1.53 -0.97
N THR A 73 2.92 2.05 -1.59
CA THR A 73 2.94 2.40 -3.02
C THR A 73 2.62 1.19 -3.89
N THR A 74 3.27 0.04 -3.64
CA THR A 74 3.02 -1.21 -4.37
C THR A 74 1.55 -1.63 -4.27
N HIS A 75 0.93 -1.48 -3.11
CA HIS A 75 -0.46 -1.86 -2.92
C HIS A 75 -1.42 -0.89 -3.65
N ALA A 76 -1.16 0.41 -3.56
CA ALA A 76 -1.93 1.43 -4.28
C ALA A 76 -1.88 1.22 -5.80
N GLU A 77 -0.69 0.94 -6.35
CA GLU A 77 -0.51 0.59 -7.76
C GLU A 77 -1.26 -0.69 -8.13
N GLY A 78 -1.21 -1.72 -7.27
CA GLY A 78 -1.98 -2.95 -7.46
C GLY A 78 -3.48 -2.72 -7.57
N HIS A 79 -4.04 -1.86 -6.71
CA HIS A 79 -5.46 -1.47 -6.77
C HIS A 79 -5.80 -0.70 -8.05
N ARG A 80 -4.95 0.24 -8.48
CA ARG A 80 -5.12 0.98 -9.75
C ARG A 80 -5.05 0.06 -10.97
N GLY A 81 -4.12 -0.90 -10.95
CA GLY A 81 -3.97 -1.92 -11.98
C GLY A 81 -5.22 -2.81 -12.07
N ALA A 82 -5.73 -3.26 -10.91
CA ALA A 82 -6.95 -4.05 -10.84
C ALA A 82 -8.17 -3.26 -11.36
N ALA A 83 -8.33 -1.99 -10.96
CA ALA A 83 -9.43 -1.13 -11.44
C ALA A 83 -9.43 -1.03 -12.97
N SER A 84 -8.25 -0.78 -13.54
CA SER A 84 -8.07 -0.68 -15.00
C SER A 84 -8.36 -2.00 -15.72
N ALA A 85 -8.04 -3.15 -15.10
CA ALA A 85 -8.33 -4.47 -15.66
C ALA A 85 -9.84 -4.78 -15.66
N TYR A 86 -10.55 -4.40 -14.60
CA TYR A 86 -12.01 -4.56 -14.52
C TYR A 86 -12.73 -3.68 -15.54
N GLU A 87 -12.38 -2.40 -15.65
CA GLU A 87 -12.95 -1.48 -16.65
C GLU A 87 -12.74 -1.99 -18.08
N ARG A 88 -11.55 -2.50 -18.39
CA ARG A 88 -11.25 -3.11 -19.69
C ARG A 88 -12.10 -4.34 -19.96
N THR A 89 -12.23 -5.22 -18.96
CA THR A 89 -13.02 -6.46 -19.09
C THR A 89 -14.49 -6.14 -19.34
N ASP A 90 -15.04 -5.17 -18.62
CA ASP A 90 -16.42 -4.71 -18.80
C ASP A 90 -16.65 -4.11 -20.20
N SER A 91 -15.72 -3.24 -20.65
CA SER A 91 -15.77 -2.64 -21.99
C SER A 91 -15.71 -3.68 -23.12
N VAL A 92 -14.82 -4.68 -23.01
CA VAL A 92 -14.69 -5.78 -23.98
C VAL A 92 -15.92 -6.68 -23.95
N GLY A 93 -16.46 -6.96 -22.76
CA GLY A 93 -17.71 -7.72 -22.60
C GLY A 93 -18.90 -7.02 -23.27
N ALA A 94 -19.07 -5.72 -23.01
CA ALA A 94 -20.12 -4.90 -23.61
C ALA A 94 -20.03 -4.90 -25.15
N ALA A 95 -18.83 -4.70 -25.71
CA ALA A 95 -18.62 -4.72 -27.16
C ALA A 95 -19.00 -6.06 -27.81
N ARG A 96 -18.69 -7.18 -27.15
CA ARG A 96 -19.06 -8.52 -27.64
C ARG A 96 -20.57 -8.76 -27.56
N ILE A 97 -21.24 -8.28 -26.52
CA ILE A 97 -22.70 -8.38 -26.41
C ILE A 97 -23.37 -7.59 -27.53
N THR A 98 -22.89 -6.37 -27.82
CA THR A 98 -23.41 -5.57 -28.93
C THR A 98 -23.16 -6.19 -30.30
N ASP A 99 -22.05 -6.91 -30.48
CA ASP A 99 -21.69 -7.60 -31.73
C ASP A 99 -22.54 -8.87 -31.97
N THR A 100 -22.85 -9.62 -30.91
CA THR A 100 -23.74 -10.80 -30.98
C THR A 100 -25.24 -10.48 -31.06
N GLY A 101 -25.61 -9.21 -30.98
CA GLY A 101 -27.00 -8.72 -31.06
C GLY A 101 -27.47 -8.31 -32.47
N LEU A 102 -26.67 -8.58 -33.50
CA LEU A 102 -26.98 -8.41 -34.92
C LEU A 102 -27.05 -9.77 -35.63
#